data_AF-A0AAV3Q4G6-F1
#
_entry.id   AF-A0AAV3Q4G6-F1
#
_cell.length_a   1.000
_cell.length_b   1.000
_cell.length_c   1.000
_cell.angle_alpha   90.00
_cell.angle_beta   90.00
_cell.angle_gamma   90.00
#
_symmetry.space_group_name_H-M   'P 1'
#
loop_
_entity.id
_entity.type
_entity.pdbx_description
1 polymer ?
#
loop_
_entity_poly.entity_id
_entity_poly.type
_entity_poly.pdbx_seq_one_letter_code
_entity_poly.pdbx_strand_id
1 'polypeptide(L)'
;MSFLRPVVTPKAIAVTTIVAAIPAASFAFNSTPSSSHLPRISTQIHFNCPILSIFKQPLSKNLVNSSPKAVQMDFLAPTQLSSTQNGVDLPELLTEFMVDMKCEGCVKSVKSKLQTVDGVNDVEVDLTNQVVRILGSSPVKTMTEALEQTGRKARLIGQGNPEDFVASAAVAEFKGPVIYGVVRLAQVSMELARIEANFTGLSPGKHGWSINEFGDLTSGAASTGKVFNATDDTTSEPCGDLGTLDVDEKGEAYYTGVKEKLKVGNLIGRAIAVYETDDKSDPGLTAAVIARSAGVGENYKKLCTCDGTTIWEATSKI
;
A
#
# COMPACT_ATOMS: atom_id res chain seq x y z
N MET A 1 -4.62 6.58 70.35
CA MET A 1 -6.05 6.34 70.04
C MET A 1 -6.13 5.97 68.57
N SER A 2 -6.30 4.68 68.31
CA SER A 2 -6.27 4.07 66.98
C SER A 2 -7.69 4.01 66.41
N PHE A 3 -7.92 4.64 65.25
CA PHE A 3 -9.20 4.54 64.54
C PHE A 3 -9.11 3.43 63.48
N LEU A 4 -9.78 2.31 63.74
CA LEU A 4 -9.97 1.21 62.80
C LEU A 4 -11.21 1.51 61.93
N ARG A 5 -11.02 1.44 60.60
CA ARG A 5 -12.11 1.44 59.60
C ARG A 5 -12.75 0.05 59.50
N PRO A 6 -14.06 -0.07 59.30
CA PRO A 6 -14.70 -1.37 59.07
C PRO A 6 -14.60 -1.81 57.61
N VAL A 7 -14.28 -3.09 57.43
CA VAL A 7 -14.28 -3.83 56.17
C VAL A 7 -15.72 -4.24 55.84
N VAL A 8 -16.19 -3.91 54.64
CA VAL A 8 -17.50 -4.33 54.10
C VAL A 8 -17.26 -5.50 53.14
N THR A 9 -17.89 -6.63 53.42
CA THR A 9 -17.94 -7.83 52.56
C THR A 9 -19.06 -7.68 51.51
N PRO A 10 -18.82 -8.04 50.23
CA PRO A 10 -19.89 -8.05 49.24
C PRO A 10 -20.72 -9.34 49.33
N LYS A 11 -22.04 -9.16 49.30
CA LYS A 11 -23.08 -10.19 49.32
C LYS A 11 -23.29 -10.69 47.88
N ALA A 12 -23.13 -11.99 47.66
CA ALA A 12 -23.38 -12.64 46.37
C ALA A 12 -24.87 -12.58 46.00
N ILE A 13 -25.18 -12.12 44.79
CA ILE A 13 -26.52 -12.14 44.19
C ILE A 13 -26.52 -13.24 43.13
N ALA A 14 -27.33 -14.27 43.35
CA ALA A 14 -27.60 -15.32 42.38
C ALA A 14 -28.49 -14.77 41.26
N VAL A 15 -28.03 -14.88 40.00
CA VAL A 15 -28.81 -14.55 38.80
C VAL A 15 -29.33 -15.85 38.21
N THR A 16 -30.65 -16.01 38.25
CA THR A 16 -31.40 -17.13 37.69
C THR A 16 -31.40 -17.03 36.16
N THR A 17 -30.88 -18.05 35.49
CA THR A 17 -30.90 -18.19 34.03
C THR A 17 -32.28 -18.66 33.55
N ILE A 18 -32.93 -17.84 32.70
CA ILE A 18 -34.12 -18.25 31.94
C ILE A 18 -33.65 -18.72 30.57
N VAL A 19 -33.83 -20.02 30.31
CA VAL A 19 -33.59 -20.67 29.02
C VAL A 19 -34.77 -20.40 28.11
N ALA A 20 -34.58 -19.60 27.06
CA ALA A 20 -35.53 -19.45 25.97
C ALA A 20 -35.06 -20.31 24.79
N ALA A 21 -35.82 -21.35 24.47
CA ALA A 21 -35.63 -22.21 23.32
C ALA A 21 -36.09 -21.48 22.04
N ILE A 22 -35.24 -21.50 21.01
CA ILE A 22 -35.59 -21.07 19.64
C ILE A 22 -35.48 -22.31 18.74
N PRO A 23 -36.51 -22.64 17.92
CA PRO A 23 -36.53 -23.87 17.15
C PRO A 23 -35.60 -23.81 15.94
N ALA A 24 -34.87 -24.91 15.73
CA ALA A 24 -34.08 -25.19 14.55
C ALA A 24 -35.00 -25.45 13.34
N ALA A 25 -34.86 -24.64 12.29
CA ALA A 25 -35.40 -24.95 10.97
C ALA A 25 -34.27 -25.54 10.12
N SER A 26 -34.32 -26.85 9.92
CA SER A 26 -33.53 -27.58 8.94
C SER A 26 -34.08 -27.29 7.55
N PHE A 27 -33.24 -26.81 6.63
CA PHE A 27 -33.49 -26.90 5.20
C PHE A 27 -32.41 -27.73 4.55
N ALA A 28 -32.83 -28.92 4.11
CA ALA A 28 -32.04 -29.88 3.38
C ALA A 28 -31.86 -29.44 1.92
N PHE A 29 -30.71 -29.83 1.37
CA PHE A 29 -30.37 -29.78 -0.05
C PHE A 29 -31.44 -30.46 -0.91
N ASN A 30 -31.74 -29.86 -2.07
CA ASN A 30 -32.14 -30.64 -3.23
C ASN A 30 -31.63 -30.00 -4.52
N SER A 31 -30.76 -30.73 -5.21
CA SER A 31 -30.24 -30.47 -6.54
C SER A 31 -31.14 -31.16 -7.57
N THR A 32 -31.42 -30.50 -8.71
CA THR A 32 -31.47 -31.13 -10.05
C THR A 32 -31.68 -30.07 -11.15
N PRO A 33 -31.23 -30.35 -12.39
CA PRO A 33 -30.93 -29.33 -13.40
C PRO A 33 -32.09 -29.08 -14.36
N SER A 34 -32.18 -27.86 -14.89
CA SER A 34 -33.10 -27.50 -15.98
C SER A 34 -32.31 -27.18 -17.24
N SER A 35 -32.53 -27.99 -18.26
CA SER A 35 -32.03 -27.86 -19.62
C SER A 35 -32.90 -26.87 -20.41
N SER A 36 -32.27 -25.98 -21.18
CA SER A 36 -32.91 -25.31 -22.31
C SER A 36 -31.90 -24.98 -23.42
N HIS A 37 -31.90 -25.85 -24.44
CA HIS A 37 -31.68 -25.59 -25.89
C HIS A 37 -32.25 -24.20 -26.31
N LEU A 38 -31.65 -23.32 -27.13
CA LEU A 38 -31.04 -23.30 -28.50
C LEU A 38 -30.72 -21.79 -28.82
N PRO A 39 -30.15 -21.35 -29.97
CA PRO A 39 -29.40 -22.04 -31.01
C PRO A 39 -28.01 -21.40 -31.33
N ARG A 40 -27.29 -22.15 -32.15
CA ARG A 40 -26.01 -21.90 -32.82
C ARG A 40 -26.12 -20.79 -33.87
N ILE A 41 -25.29 -19.74 -33.77
CA ILE A 41 -24.96 -18.88 -34.92
C ILE A 41 -23.47 -19.08 -35.23
N SER A 42 -23.24 -19.58 -36.43
CA SER A 42 -21.93 -19.79 -37.04
C SER A 42 -21.55 -18.54 -37.82
N THR A 43 -20.42 -17.94 -37.48
CA THR A 43 -19.69 -17.05 -38.38
C THR A 43 -18.23 -17.45 -38.33
N GLN A 44 -17.81 -18.09 -39.42
CA GLN A 44 -16.42 -18.42 -39.68
C GLN A 44 -15.62 -17.16 -39.96
N ILE A 45 -14.44 -17.04 -39.34
CA ILE A 45 -13.38 -16.15 -39.82
C ILE A 45 -12.14 -17.03 -40.01
N HIS A 46 -11.81 -17.24 -41.28
CA HIS A 46 -10.59 -17.88 -41.74
C HIS A 46 -9.38 -16.98 -41.41
N PHE A 47 -8.41 -17.50 -40.66
CA PHE A 47 -7.03 -16.99 -40.71
C PHE A 47 -6.11 -18.06 -41.27
N ASN A 48 -5.64 -17.76 -42.48
CA ASN A 48 -4.77 -18.57 -43.30
C ASN A 48 -3.32 -18.36 -42.84
N CYS A 49 -2.65 -19.44 -42.47
CA CYS A 49 -1.24 -19.44 -42.06
C CYS A 49 -0.45 -20.27 -43.08
N PRO A 50 0.51 -19.71 -43.83
CA PRO A 50 1.41 -20.54 -44.61
C PRO A 50 2.70 -20.78 -43.83
N ILE A 51 2.90 -22.05 -43.47
CA ILE A 51 4.20 -22.65 -43.20
C ILE A 51 4.92 -22.79 -44.56
N LEU A 52 6.18 -22.36 -44.64
CA LEU A 52 7.09 -22.82 -45.69
C LEU A 52 8.50 -23.06 -45.13
N SER A 53 8.81 -24.34 -44.91
CA SER A 53 10.17 -24.86 -44.86
C SER A 53 10.56 -25.37 -46.25
N ILE A 54 11.83 -25.21 -46.68
CA ILE A 54 12.70 -26.27 -47.30
C ILE A 54 13.95 -25.71 -48.05
N PHE A 55 15.09 -26.35 -47.77
CA PHE A 55 16.39 -26.50 -48.52
C PHE A 55 17.39 -25.33 -48.63
N LYS A 56 18.60 -25.41 -48.05
CA LYS A 56 19.85 -26.17 -48.41
C LYS A 56 20.42 -25.83 -49.79
N GLN A 57 21.61 -25.19 -49.90
CA GLN A 57 22.96 -25.79 -50.04
C GLN A 57 24.05 -24.73 -50.47
N PRO A 58 25.36 -25.05 -50.68
CA PRO A 58 26.49 -24.42 -49.95
C PRO A 58 27.50 -23.62 -50.83
N LEU A 59 28.46 -22.90 -50.22
CA LEU A 59 29.76 -22.61 -50.87
C LEU A 59 30.92 -22.33 -49.88
N SER A 60 32.02 -23.05 -50.11
CA SER A 60 33.42 -22.86 -49.61
C SER A 60 34.04 -21.53 -50.09
N LYS A 61 35.15 -20.94 -49.61
CA LYS A 61 36.28 -21.32 -48.73
C LYS A 61 37.11 -20.04 -48.40
N ASN A 62 37.81 -20.07 -47.26
CA ASN A 62 39.08 -19.39 -46.90
C ASN A 62 39.16 -17.85 -46.87
N LEU A 63 39.61 -17.27 -45.73
CA LEU A 63 41.01 -16.85 -45.54
C LEU A 63 41.27 -16.25 -44.12
N VAL A 64 42.26 -16.85 -43.44
CA VAL A 64 43.25 -16.28 -42.48
C VAL A 64 42.88 -15.92 -41.03
N ASN A 65 43.64 -16.61 -40.17
CA ASN A 65 43.96 -16.36 -38.76
C ASN A 65 44.32 -14.90 -38.44
N SER A 66 43.73 -14.38 -37.36
CA SER A 66 44.49 -13.71 -36.31
C SER A 66 43.68 -13.74 -35.01
N SER A 67 44.25 -14.39 -34.00
CA SER A 67 43.76 -14.41 -32.63
C SER A 67 44.20 -13.12 -31.94
N PRO A 68 43.29 -12.42 -31.22
CA PRO A 68 43.69 -11.68 -30.04
C PRO A 68 43.06 -12.29 -28.79
N LYS A 69 43.90 -12.34 -27.77
CA LYS A 69 43.69 -12.87 -26.43
C LYS A 69 42.41 -12.32 -25.80
N ALA A 70 41.64 -13.23 -25.19
CA ALA A 70 40.54 -12.89 -24.29
C ALA A 70 41.09 -12.07 -23.12
N VAL A 71 40.58 -10.84 -22.96
CA VAL A 71 40.71 -10.07 -21.73
C VAL A 71 39.61 -10.57 -20.81
N GLN A 72 40.03 -11.22 -19.73
CA GLN A 72 39.21 -11.63 -18.62
C GLN A 72 38.74 -10.36 -17.91
N MET A 73 37.48 -9.95 -18.11
CA MET A 73 36.81 -9.05 -17.18
C MET A 73 36.16 -9.92 -16.12
N ASP A 74 36.68 -9.80 -14.90
CA ASP A 74 36.08 -10.40 -13.72
C ASP A 74 34.65 -9.87 -13.57
N PHE A 75 33.68 -10.77 -13.72
CA PHE A 75 32.28 -10.51 -13.43
C PHE A 75 32.16 -10.43 -11.91
N LEU A 76 32.24 -9.22 -11.37
CA LEU A 76 31.88 -8.98 -9.97
C LEU A 76 30.39 -9.29 -9.82
N ALA A 77 30.10 -10.36 -9.08
CA ALA A 77 28.77 -10.72 -8.63
C ALA A 77 28.08 -9.50 -8.00
N PRO A 78 26.77 -9.28 -8.21
CA PRO A 78 26.04 -8.28 -7.43
C PRO A 78 26.03 -8.75 -5.99
N THR A 79 26.82 -8.07 -5.17
CA THR A 79 26.77 -8.13 -3.71
C THR A 79 25.33 -7.89 -3.27
N GLN A 80 24.82 -8.77 -2.43
CA GLN A 80 23.52 -8.62 -1.77
C GLN A 80 23.39 -7.21 -1.19
N LEU A 81 22.38 -6.47 -1.65
CA LEU A 81 22.01 -5.21 -1.04
C LEU A 81 21.30 -5.53 0.28
N SER A 82 22.07 -5.57 1.35
CA SER A 82 21.57 -5.59 2.72
C SER A 82 20.76 -4.32 2.97
N SER A 83 19.46 -4.49 3.22
CA SER A 83 18.54 -3.45 3.67
C SER A 83 19.10 -2.73 4.90
N THR A 84 19.54 -1.49 4.72
CA THR A 84 19.86 -0.56 5.80
C THR A 84 19.00 0.68 5.60
N GLN A 85 18.14 0.94 6.59
CA GLN A 85 17.32 2.14 6.74
C GLN A 85 18.20 3.39 6.94
N ASN A 86 17.68 4.54 6.50
CA ASN A 86 18.20 5.91 6.55
C ASN A 86 19.18 6.32 5.43
N GLY A 87 18.62 6.95 4.38
CA GLY A 87 19.39 7.69 3.38
C GLY A 87 18.98 7.52 1.91
N VAL A 88 17.77 7.04 1.61
CA VAL A 88 17.29 7.01 0.22
C VAL A 88 16.59 8.32 -0.07
N ASP A 89 17.18 9.14 -0.94
CA ASP A 89 16.51 10.30 -1.53
C ASP A 89 15.26 9.80 -2.25
N LEU A 90 14.08 10.10 -1.70
CA LEU A 90 12.84 9.73 -2.34
C LEU A 90 12.70 10.51 -3.65
N PRO A 91 12.13 9.89 -4.69
CA PRO A 91 11.82 10.61 -5.90
C PRO A 91 10.77 11.69 -5.63
N GLU A 92 10.89 12.76 -6.40
CA GLU A 92 9.96 13.87 -6.38
C GLU A 92 8.56 13.42 -6.76
N LEU A 93 7.57 13.89 -6.01
CA LEU A 93 6.18 13.54 -6.19
C LEU A 93 5.30 14.74 -5.82
N LEU A 94 4.24 14.97 -6.59
CA LEU A 94 3.25 15.97 -6.24
C LEU A 94 2.30 15.39 -5.17
N THR A 95 2.18 16.12 -4.07
CA THR A 95 1.36 15.77 -2.91
C THR A 95 0.37 16.89 -2.62
N GLU A 96 -0.92 16.56 -2.52
CA GLU A 96 -2.01 17.53 -2.36
C GLU A 96 -2.65 17.38 -0.97
N PHE A 97 -2.69 18.49 -0.24
CA PHE A 97 -3.31 18.61 1.09
C PHE A 97 -4.47 19.59 1.06
N MET A 98 -5.53 19.26 1.80
CA MET A 98 -6.56 20.19 2.21
C MET A 98 -6.17 20.82 3.54
N VAL A 99 -6.13 22.16 3.63
CA VAL A 99 -5.62 22.89 4.80
C VAL A 99 -6.57 24.04 5.15
N ASP A 100 -7.01 24.14 6.42
CA ASP A 100 -7.90 25.23 6.85
C ASP A 100 -7.19 26.60 6.82
N MET A 101 -7.46 27.36 5.75
CA MET A 101 -6.93 28.70 5.49
C MET A 101 -8.09 29.67 5.24
N LYS A 102 -8.02 30.85 5.87
CA LYS A 102 -9.11 31.86 5.86
C LYS A 102 -8.69 33.22 5.33
N CYS A 103 -7.39 33.46 5.12
CA CYS A 103 -6.87 34.73 4.64
C CYS A 103 -5.48 34.56 4.01
N GLU A 104 -5.02 35.60 3.32
CA GLU A 104 -3.67 35.66 2.73
C GLU A 104 -2.53 35.52 3.76
N GLY A 105 -2.75 35.92 5.01
CA GLY A 105 -1.80 35.67 6.10
C GLY A 105 -1.60 34.17 6.36
N CYS A 106 -2.67 33.37 6.24
CA CYS A 106 -2.60 31.91 6.36
C CYS A 106 -1.73 31.32 5.25
N VAL A 107 -1.95 31.77 4.01
CA VAL A 107 -1.21 31.35 2.81
C VAL A 107 0.29 31.59 3.00
N LYS A 108 0.67 32.81 3.39
CA LYS A 108 2.08 33.17 3.62
C LYS A 108 2.71 32.31 4.70
N SER A 109 2.03 32.11 5.83
CA SER A 109 2.53 31.29 6.94
C SER A 109 2.74 29.83 6.56
N VAL A 110 1.82 29.26 5.77
CA VAL A 110 1.92 27.87 5.28
C VAL A 110 3.08 27.74 4.29
N LYS A 111 3.14 28.63 3.29
CA LYS A 111 4.19 28.61 2.27
C LYS A 111 5.58 28.79 2.88
N SER A 112 5.76 29.77 3.77
CA SER A 112 7.04 30.01 4.43
C SER A 112 7.49 28.82 5.29
N LYS A 113 6.55 28.14 5.95
CA LYS A 113 6.87 26.97 6.77
C LYS A 113 7.29 25.78 5.91
N LEU A 114 6.54 25.49 4.85
CA LEU A 114 6.83 24.36 3.95
C LEU A 114 8.15 24.55 3.19
N GLN A 115 8.49 25.77 2.78
CA GLN A 115 9.78 26.06 2.12
C GLN A 115 11.01 25.84 3.01
N THR A 116 10.84 25.70 4.33
CA THR A 116 11.93 25.34 5.25
C THR A 116 12.10 23.83 5.44
N VAL A 117 11.18 23.04 4.88
CA VAL A 117 11.23 21.57 4.98
C VAL A 117 12.18 21.04 3.92
N ASP A 118 13.15 20.23 4.36
CA ASP A 118 14.11 19.60 3.47
C ASP A 118 13.42 18.63 2.50
N GLY A 119 13.83 18.69 1.23
CA GLY A 119 13.19 17.95 0.12
C GLY A 119 11.94 18.60 -0.49
N VAL A 120 11.48 19.77 -0.02
CA VAL A 120 10.41 20.52 -0.68
C VAL A 120 10.99 21.42 -1.77
N ASN A 121 10.55 21.23 -3.01
CA ASN A 121 11.03 21.99 -4.18
C ASN A 121 10.08 23.13 -4.56
N ASP A 122 8.78 22.87 -4.61
CA ASP A 122 7.77 23.89 -4.90
C ASP A 122 6.50 23.74 -4.06
N VAL A 123 5.85 24.88 -3.81
CA VAL A 123 4.61 24.97 -3.02
C VAL A 123 3.63 25.92 -3.70
N GLU A 124 2.53 25.34 -4.16
CA GLU A 124 1.36 26.05 -4.66
C GLU A 124 0.26 26.06 -3.61
N VAL A 125 -0.41 27.20 -3.45
CA VAL A 125 -1.49 27.36 -2.48
C VAL A 125 -2.71 27.96 -3.18
N ASP A 126 -3.82 27.25 -3.15
CA ASP A 126 -5.12 27.70 -3.58
C ASP A 126 -5.98 28.01 -2.35
N LEU A 127 -6.07 29.30 -2.01
CA LEU A 127 -6.88 29.76 -0.88
C LEU A 127 -8.38 29.53 -1.10
N THR A 128 -8.86 29.60 -2.34
CA THR A 128 -10.29 29.45 -2.67
C THR A 128 -10.75 28.03 -2.40
N ASN A 129 -9.95 27.06 -2.83
CA ASN A 129 -10.24 25.65 -2.63
C ASN A 129 -9.69 25.09 -1.31
N GLN A 130 -8.91 25.90 -0.57
CA GLN A 130 -8.22 25.51 0.67
C GLN A 130 -7.25 24.34 0.45
N VAL A 131 -6.50 24.41 -0.65
CA VAL A 131 -5.60 23.36 -1.10
C VAL A 131 -4.16 23.84 -1.13
N VAL A 132 -3.26 22.96 -0.73
CA VAL A 132 -1.81 23.15 -0.78
C VAL A 132 -1.24 21.99 -1.58
N ARG A 133 -0.56 22.28 -2.67
CA ARG A 133 0.17 21.30 -3.48
C ARG A 133 1.65 21.47 -3.23
N ILE A 134 2.32 20.37 -2.95
CA ILE A 134 3.74 20.33 -2.61
C ILE A 134 4.40 19.40 -3.58
N LEU A 135 5.36 19.91 -4.32
CA LEU A 135 6.24 19.13 -5.17
C LEU A 135 7.56 18.92 -4.41
N GLY A 136 7.94 17.66 -4.20
CA GLY A 136 9.18 17.35 -3.49
C GLY A 136 9.39 15.88 -3.15
N SER A 137 10.50 15.61 -2.47
CA SER A 137 10.90 14.30 -1.98
C SER A 137 10.56 14.07 -0.50
N SER A 138 10.11 15.08 0.24
CA SER A 138 9.81 14.93 1.67
C SER A 138 8.71 13.90 1.94
N PRO A 139 8.80 13.07 3.00
CA PRO A 139 7.73 12.16 3.42
C PRO A 139 6.42 12.88 3.76
N VAL A 140 5.28 12.21 3.57
CA VAL A 140 3.95 12.74 3.90
C VAL A 140 3.86 13.11 5.37
N LYS A 141 4.45 12.30 6.26
CA LYS A 141 4.49 12.56 7.71
C LYS A 141 5.15 13.91 8.00
N THR A 142 6.34 14.15 7.46
CA THR A 142 7.10 15.40 7.64
C THR A 142 6.32 16.61 7.13
N MET A 143 5.70 16.51 5.95
CA MET A 143 4.87 17.61 5.41
C MET A 143 3.62 17.87 6.26
N THR A 144 2.97 16.81 6.75
CA THR A 144 1.79 16.91 7.62
C THR A 144 2.15 17.61 8.93
N GLU A 145 3.23 17.19 9.59
CA GLU A 145 3.71 17.81 10.84
C GLU A 145 4.09 19.28 10.61
N ALA A 146 4.74 19.61 9.49
CA ALA A 146 5.08 20.99 9.15
C ALA A 146 3.85 21.87 8.96
N LEU A 147 2.79 21.35 8.34
CA LEU A 147 1.50 22.04 8.19
C LEU A 147 0.82 22.22 9.55
N GLU A 148 0.80 21.19 10.39
CA GLU A 148 0.18 21.24 11.73
C GLU A 148 0.89 22.22 12.66
N GLN A 149 2.21 22.36 12.54
CA GLN A 149 3.00 23.37 13.27
C GLN A 149 2.59 24.81 12.95
N THR A 150 1.85 25.06 11.87
CA THR A 150 1.24 26.38 11.58
C THR A 150 -0.05 26.63 12.34
N GLY A 151 -0.48 25.69 13.21
CA GLY A 151 -1.74 25.74 13.94
C GLY A 151 -2.95 25.39 13.08
N ARG A 152 -2.74 24.65 11.98
CA ARG A 152 -3.77 24.33 10.99
C ARG A 152 -3.97 22.84 10.87
N LYS A 153 -5.22 22.42 10.73
CA LYS A 153 -5.53 21.04 10.37
C LYS A 153 -5.21 20.84 8.90
N ALA A 154 -4.46 19.80 8.60
CA ALA A 154 -4.11 19.39 7.25
C ALA A 154 -4.57 17.95 7.02
N ARG A 155 -5.11 17.69 5.84
CA ARG A 155 -5.48 16.33 5.41
C ARG A 155 -4.92 16.05 4.04
N LEU A 156 -4.21 14.94 3.91
CA LEU A 156 -3.81 14.45 2.60
C LEU A 156 -5.05 14.11 1.77
N ILE A 157 -5.14 14.64 0.56
CA ILE A 157 -6.25 14.40 -0.37
C ILE A 157 -5.82 13.83 -1.71
N GLY A 158 -4.55 13.93 -2.08
CA GLY A 158 -4.03 13.34 -3.32
C GLY A 158 -2.51 13.15 -3.32
N GLN A 159 -2.04 12.15 -4.05
CA GLN A 159 -0.62 11.93 -4.35
C GLN A 159 -0.47 11.41 -5.78
N GLY A 160 0.63 11.73 -6.45
CA GLY A 160 0.91 11.19 -7.79
C GLY A 160 1.28 12.26 -8.80
N ASN A 161 1.67 11.80 -9.99
CA ASN A 161 1.78 12.68 -11.16
C ASN A 161 0.42 12.76 -11.88
N PRO A 162 -0.26 13.92 -11.92
CA PRO A 162 -1.58 14.06 -12.54
C PRO A 162 -1.58 13.84 -14.06
N GLU A 163 -0.43 13.94 -14.74
CA GLU A 163 -0.37 13.86 -16.20
C GLU A 163 -0.14 12.44 -16.75
N ASP A 164 0.34 11.52 -15.91
CA ASP A 164 0.95 10.27 -16.40
C ASP A 164 0.13 8.99 -16.15
N PHE A 165 -0.74 8.96 -15.12
CA PHE A 165 -1.33 7.70 -14.65
C PHE A 165 -2.81 7.78 -14.29
N VAL A 166 -3.59 6.79 -14.75
CA VAL A 166 -5.03 6.62 -14.42
C VAL A 166 -5.26 6.23 -12.95
N ALA A 167 -4.28 5.60 -12.31
CA ALA A 167 -4.30 5.24 -10.89
C ALA A 167 -2.93 5.55 -10.30
N SER A 168 -2.78 6.78 -9.81
CA SER A 168 -1.51 7.28 -9.30
C SER A 168 -1.30 7.03 -7.81
N ALA A 169 -2.36 6.69 -7.06
CA ALA A 169 -2.27 6.43 -5.63
C ALA A 169 -3.14 5.25 -5.16
N ALA A 170 -2.66 4.59 -4.11
CA ALA A 170 -3.37 3.53 -3.40
C ALA A 170 -3.08 3.61 -1.89
N VAL A 171 -3.97 3.01 -1.10
CA VAL A 171 -3.84 2.97 0.36
C VAL A 171 -4.31 1.62 0.90
N ALA A 172 -3.59 1.09 1.87
CA ALA A 172 -4.04 -0.03 2.70
C ALA A 172 -4.12 0.45 4.16
N GLU A 173 -5.25 0.20 4.81
CA GLU A 173 -5.51 0.67 6.17
C GLU A 173 -5.77 -0.51 7.10
N PHE A 174 -4.97 -0.62 8.14
CA PHE A 174 -5.10 -1.58 9.22
C PHE A 174 -5.88 -0.93 10.36
N LYS A 175 -7.04 -1.49 10.70
CA LYS A 175 -8.01 -0.90 11.64
C LYS A 175 -8.07 -1.61 12.99
N GLY A 176 -7.06 -2.40 13.34
CA GLY A 176 -7.08 -3.23 14.54
C GLY A 176 -7.97 -4.47 14.42
N PRO A 177 -8.14 -5.22 15.53
CA PRO A 177 -7.67 -4.89 16.87
C PRO A 177 -6.18 -5.18 17.12
N VAL A 178 -5.52 -5.91 16.22
CA VAL A 178 -4.13 -6.37 16.40
C VAL A 178 -3.13 -5.24 16.16
N ILE A 179 -3.18 -4.62 14.99
CA ILE A 179 -2.33 -3.48 14.64
C ILE A 179 -3.17 -2.38 14.01
N TYR A 180 -2.75 -1.14 14.21
CA TYR A 180 -3.26 -0.01 13.45
C TYR A 180 -2.16 0.49 12.52
N GLY A 181 -2.54 0.96 11.34
CA GLY A 181 -1.54 1.44 10.40
C GLY A 181 -2.09 1.85 9.07
N VAL A 182 -1.28 2.61 8.34
CA VAL A 182 -1.61 3.08 7.00
C VAL A 182 -0.39 2.89 6.12
N VAL A 183 -0.58 2.21 4.99
CA VAL A 183 0.40 2.11 3.92
C VAL A 183 -0.11 2.89 2.73
N ARG A 184 0.70 3.83 2.25
CA ARG A 184 0.42 4.65 1.07
C ARG A 184 1.37 4.23 -0.04
N LEU A 185 0.80 4.04 -1.23
CA LEU A 185 1.56 3.75 -2.44
C LEU A 185 1.26 4.83 -3.46
N ALA A 186 2.30 5.39 -4.05
CA ALA A 186 2.17 6.39 -5.11
C ALA A 186 3.04 6.01 -6.31
N GLN A 187 2.46 6.08 -7.51
CA GLN A 187 3.18 5.83 -8.75
C GLN A 187 4.04 7.04 -9.07
N VAL A 188 5.34 6.81 -9.22
CA VAL A 188 6.31 7.85 -9.60
C VAL A 188 6.62 7.76 -11.09
N SER A 189 6.87 6.54 -11.59
CA SER A 189 7.08 6.25 -13.01
C SER A 189 6.45 4.90 -13.36
N MET A 190 6.47 4.49 -14.63
CA MET A 190 5.94 3.17 -15.04
C MET A 190 6.62 1.97 -14.36
N GLU A 191 7.79 2.15 -13.76
CA GLU A 191 8.59 1.08 -13.14
C GLU A 191 8.92 1.36 -11.67
N LEU A 192 8.45 2.48 -11.10
CA LEU A 192 8.80 2.89 -9.75
C LEU A 192 7.57 3.32 -8.97
N ALA A 193 7.36 2.70 -7.81
CA ALA A 193 6.37 3.11 -6.83
C ALA A 193 7.07 3.57 -5.54
N ARG A 194 6.60 4.68 -4.99
CA ARG A 194 6.97 5.16 -3.66
C ARG A 194 6.02 4.55 -2.64
N ILE A 195 6.58 4.06 -1.53
CA ILE A 195 5.83 3.41 -0.45
C ILE A 195 6.16 4.12 0.86
N GLU A 196 5.11 4.51 1.57
CA GLU A 196 5.20 5.09 2.91
C GLU A 196 4.27 4.31 3.84
N ALA A 197 4.80 3.81 4.95
CA ALA A 197 4.01 3.06 5.92
C ALA A 197 4.25 3.58 7.34
N ASN A 198 3.18 3.54 8.13
CA ASN A 198 3.20 3.80 9.55
C ASN A 198 2.34 2.72 10.23
N PHE A 199 2.90 2.05 11.23
CA PHE A 199 2.24 1.03 12.01
C PHE A 199 2.39 1.31 13.51
N THR A 200 1.37 0.95 14.27
CA THR A 200 1.36 0.96 15.73
C THR A 200 0.73 -0.33 16.28
N GLY A 201 1.20 -0.75 17.46
CA GLY A 201 0.71 -1.96 18.14
C GLY A 201 1.44 -3.24 17.73
N LEU A 202 2.52 -3.15 16.96
CA LEU A 202 3.39 -4.29 16.68
C LEU A 202 4.26 -4.63 17.91
N SER A 203 4.67 -5.88 18.04
CA SER A 203 5.68 -6.25 19.03
C SER A 203 7.05 -5.65 18.66
N PRO A 204 7.86 -5.21 19.63
CA PRO A 204 9.21 -4.76 19.33
C PRO A 204 10.05 -5.86 18.66
N GLY A 205 10.74 -5.52 17.57
CA GLY A 205 11.54 -6.49 16.81
C GLY A 205 11.39 -6.37 15.30
N LYS A 206 11.78 -7.45 14.60
CA LYS A 206 11.75 -7.54 13.14
C LYS A 206 10.49 -8.23 12.67
N HIS A 207 9.77 -7.58 11.77
CA HIS A 207 8.53 -8.09 11.17
C HIS A 207 8.65 -8.11 9.66
N GLY A 208 8.37 -9.26 9.03
CA GLY A 208 8.24 -9.36 7.59
C GLY A 208 6.98 -8.64 7.14
N TRP A 209 6.98 -8.14 5.91
CA TRP A 209 5.77 -7.64 5.26
C TRP A 209 5.87 -7.76 3.74
N SER A 210 4.73 -7.93 3.09
CA SER A 210 4.65 -8.14 1.64
C SER A 210 3.30 -7.72 1.08
N ILE A 211 3.26 -7.54 -0.23
CA ILE A 211 2.04 -7.51 -1.02
C ILE A 211 1.77 -8.94 -1.50
N ASN A 212 0.59 -9.46 -1.20
CA ASN A 212 0.18 -10.82 -1.56
C ASN A 212 -0.79 -10.82 -2.74
N GLU A 213 -0.98 -11.99 -3.36
CA GLU A 213 -1.72 -12.15 -4.61
C GLU A 213 -3.18 -11.69 -4.51
N PHE A 214 -3.86 -11.96 -3.40
CA PHE A 214 -5.29 -11.75 -3.25
C PHE A 214 -5.61 -10.77 -2.13
N GLY A 215 -6.64 -9.94 -2.36
CA GLY A 215 -7.29 -9.13 -1.34
C GLY A 215 -8.38 -9.89 -0.57
N ASP A 216 -8.22 -11.20 -0.38
CA ASP A 216 -9.17 -12.03 0.38
C ASP A 216 -8.79 -12.05 1.86
N LEU A 217 -9.63 -11.43 2.69
CA LEU A 217 -9.47 -11.36 4.15
C LEU A 217 -10.42 -12.29 4.90
N THR A 218 -11.09 -13.25 4.24
CA THR A 218 -12.03 -14.19 4.88
C THR A 218 -11.39 -15.00 6.01
N SER A 219 -10.08 -15.28 5.90
CA SER A 219 -9.27 -15.92 6.94
C SER A 219 -8.07 -15.04 7.35
N GLY A 220 -8.25 -13.72 7.34
CA GLY A 220 -7.17 -12.77 7.64
C GLY A 220 -6.04 -12.84 6.62
N ALA A 221 -4.79 -12.81 7.08
CA ALA A 221 -3.64 -12.89 6.18
C ALA A 221 -3.50 -14.26 5.48
N ALA A 222 -4.01 -15.35 6.09
CA ALA A 222 -3.88 -16.70 5.56
C ALA A 222 -4.59 -16.91 4.21
N SER A 223 -5.64 -16.14 3.92
CA SER A 223 -6.40 -16.20 2.66
C SER A 223 -5.84 -15.31 1.55
N THR A 224 -4.76 -14.54 1.81
CA THR A 224 -4.22 -13.58 0.83
C THR A 224 -3.35 -14.21 -0.27
N GLY A 225 -3.09 -15.52 -0.19
CA GLY A 225 -2.27 -16.24 -1.17
C GLY A 225 -0.77 -16.02 -0.96
N LYS A 226 0.02 -16.23 -2.03
CA LYS A 226 1.48 -16.07 -1.97
C LYS A 226 1.89 -14.61 -2.09
N VAL A 227 3.18 -14.34 -1.86
CA VAL A 227 3.78 -13.03 -2.18
C VAL A 227 3.61 -12.76 -3.67
N PHE A 228 3.07 -11.58 -4.00
CA PHE A 228 2.80 -11.16 -5.36
C PHE A 228 4.08 -11.08 -6.17
N ASN A 229 4.07 -11.69 -7.36
CA ASN A 229 5.11 -11.52 -8.35
C ASN A 229 4.47 -11.24 -9.72
N ALA A 230 4.83 -10.12 -10.34
CA ALA A 230 4.29 -9.73 -11.65
C ALA A 230 4.92 -10.53 -12.80
N THR A 231 6.12 -11.06 -12.57
CA THR A 231 6.85 -11.94 -13.49
C THR A 231 6.90 -13.33 -12.87
N ASP A 232 6.51 -14.37 -13.60
CA ASP A 232 6.59 -15.77 -13.12
C ASP A 232 8.05 -16.30 -12.99
N ASP A 233 9.03 -15.40 -13.00
CA ASP A 233 10.44 -15.74 -12.82
C ASP A 233 10.73 -16.00 -11.34
N THR A 234 10.89 -17.28 -11.01
CA THR A 234 11.18 -17.76 -9.65
C THR A 234 12.63 -17.52 -9.24
N THR A 235 13.48 -16.98 -10.12
CA THR A 235 14.90 -16.72 -9.81
C THR A 235 15.14 -15.38 -9.12
N SER A 236 14.19 -14.45 -9.21
CA SER A 236 14.27 -13.12 -8.61
C SER A 236 13.36 -12.99 -7.39
N GLU A 237 13.74 -12.10 -6.46
CA GLU A 237 12.90 -11.75 -5.32
C GLU A 237 11.53 -11.25 -5.84
N PRO A 238 10.41 -11.79 -5.31
CA PRO A 238 9.08 -11.37 -5.73
C PRO A 238 8.91 -9.85 -5.63
N CYS A 239 8.29 -9.23 -6.63
CA CYS A 239 8.12 -7.77 -6.62
C CYS A 239 7.28 -7.27 -5.44
N GLY A 240 6.41 -8.13 -4.88
CA GLY A 240 5.60 -7.87 -3.70
C GLY A 240 6.35 -8.04 -2.38
N ASP A 241 7.58 -8.55 -2.35
CA ASP A 241 8.36 -8.58 -1.10
C ASP A 241 8.77 -7.15 -0.73
N LEU A 242 8.39 -6.68 0.45
CA LEU A 242 8.71 -5.34 0.94
C LEU A 242 9.87 -5.37 1.97
N GLY A 243 10.44 -6.54 2.22
CA GLY A 243 11.53 -6.76 3.16
C GLY A 243 11.05 -6.89 4.60
N THR A 244 11.71 -6.14 5.49
CA THR A 244 11.54 -6.24 6.95
C THR A 244 11.25 -4.85 7.51
N LEU A 245 10.29 -4.79 8.43
CA LEU A 245 9.99 -3.65 9.29
C LEU A 245 10.76 -3.82 10.60
N ASP A 246 11.50 -2.78 11.00
CA ASP A 246 12.09 -2.69 12.32
C ASP A 246 11.13 -1.89 13.22
N VAL A 247 10.57 -2.56 14.23
CA VAL A 247 9.61 -2.00 15.19
C VAL A 247 10.34 -1.58 16.46
N ASP A 248 10.08 -0.36 16.92
CA ASP A 248 10.69 0.18 18.12
C ASP A 248 10.11 -0.40 19.42
N GLU A 249 10.68 -0.02 20.56
CA GLU A 249 10.23 -0.46 21.88
C GLU A 249 8.80 0.00 22.24
N LYS A 250 8.27 1.00 21.54
CA LYS A 250 6.89 1.50 21.71
C LYS A 250 5.88 0.74 20.85
N GLY A 251 6.35 -0.17 19.99
CA GLY A 251 5.51 -0.89 19.04
C GLY A 251 5.14 -0.05 17.82
N GLU A 252 5.94 0.97 17.49
CA GLU A 252 5.79 1.82 16.32
C GLU A 252 6.81 1.41 15.24
N ALA A 253 6.37 1.41 13.98
CA ALA A 253 7.25 1.22 12.83
C ALA A 253 6.93 2.23 11.74
N TYR A 254 7.98 2.83 11.19
CA TYR A 254 7.91 3.78 10.10
C TYR A 254 8.76 3.26 8.94
N TYR A 255 8.17 3.21 7.75
CA TYR A 255 8.88 2.85 6.53
C TYR A 255 8.67 3.94 5.48
N THR A 256 9.74 4.28 4.78
CA THR A 256 9.67 5.17 3.63
C THR A 256 10.72 4.73 2.63
N GLY A 257 10.29 4.44 1.41
CA GLY A 257 11.18 3.90 0.38
C GLY A 257 10.53 3.84 -0.99
N VAL A 258 11.28 3.26 -1.91
CA VAL A 258 10.81 3.00 -3.27
C VAL A 258 10.94 1.52 -3.59
N LYS A 259 10.05 1.02 -4.45
CA LYS A 259 10.14 -0.33 -4.99
C LYS A 259 10.05 -0.26 -6.50
N GLU A 260 11.05 -0.85 -7.14
CA GLU A 260 11.11 -1.02 -8.58
C GLU A 260 10.13 -2.10 -9.05
N LYS A 261 9.76 -2.06 -10.33
CA LYS A 261 8.87 -3.02 -11.00
C LYS A 261 7.46 -3.11 -10.40
N LEU A 262 7.07 -2.14 -9.57
CA LEU A 262 5.72 -2.05 -9.03
C LEU A 262 4.88 -1.00 -9.76
N LYS A 263 3.71 -1.44 -10.23
CA LYS A 263 2.67 -0.59 -10.81
C LYS A 263 1.47 -0.57 -9.89
N VAL A 264 1.14 0.59 -9.31
CA VAL A 264 0.02 0.81 -8.38
C VAL A 264 -1.29 0.25 -8.93
N GLY A 265 -1.56 0.44 -10.22
CA GLY A 265 -2.76 -0.12 -10.87
C GLY A 265 -2.89 -1.64 -10.76
N ASN A 266 -1.78 -2.38 -10.72
CA ASN A 266 -1.76 -3.84 -10.57
C ASN A 266 -1.87 -4.30 -9.10
N LEU A 267 -1.73 -3.38 -8.14
CA LEU A 267 -1.79 -3.66 -6.71
C LEU A 267 -3.21 -3.48 -6.16
N ILE A 268 -4.06 -2.71 -6.83
CA ILE A 268 -5.44 -2.48 -6.41
C ILE A 268 -6.20 -3.81 -6.31
N GLY A 269 -6.82 -4.04 -5.15
CA GLY A 269 -7.58 -5.26 -4.86
C GLY A 269 -6.73 -6.43 -4.36
N ARG A 270 -5.41 -6.26 -4.24
CA ARG A 270 -4.51 -7.17 -3.52
C ARG A 270 -4.45 -6.80 -2.04
N ALA A 271 -3.71 -7.54 -1.23
CA ALA A 271 -3.52 -7.22 0.18
C ALA A 271 -2.05 -6.98 0.53
N ILE A 272 -1.80 -6.11 1.49
CA ILE A 272 -0.54 -6.06 2.23
C ILE A 272 -0.70 -6.94 3.45
N ALA A 273 0.20 -7.89 3.63
CA ALA A 273 0.31 -8.74 4.81
C ALA A 273 1.50 -8.32 5.66
N VAL A 274 1.31 -8.33 6.98
CA VAL A 274 2.36 -8.15 7.98
C VAL A 274 2.48 -9.46 8.76
N TYR A 275 3.70 -9.89 9.04
CA TYR A 275 4.03 -11.16 9.67
C TYR A 275 4.49 -10.96 11.12
N GLU A 276 4.35 -11.98 11.95
CA GLU A 276 4.76 -11.91 13.36
C GLU A 276 6.30 -11.89 13.50
N THR A 277 7.00 -12.54 12.59
CA THR A 277 8.46 -12.55 12.52
C THR A 277 8.93 -12.09 11.15
N ASP A 278 10.24 -12.05 10.92
CA ASP A 278 10.82 -11.77 9.60
C ASP A 278 10.52 -12.88 8.57
N ASP A 279 10.12 -14.07 9.03
CA ASP A 279 9.74 -15.17 8.15
C ASP A 279 8.34 -14.93 7.53
N LYS A 280 8.30 -14.94 6.20
CA LYS A 280 7.08 -14.77 5.39
C LYS A 280 6.43 -16.11 5.01
N SER A 281 6.96 -17.23 5.48
CA SER A 281 6.39 -18.57 5.28
C SER A 281 5.13 -18.81 6.13
N ASP A 282 5.01 -18.05 7.23
CA ASP A 282 3.86 -18.06 8.12
C ASP A 282 2.59 -17.52 7.43
N PRO A 283 1.39 -17.84 7.92
CA PRO A 283 0.13 -17.34 7.35
C PRO A 283 -0.04 -15.81 7.44
N GLY A 284 0.87 -15.10 8.11
CA GLY A 284 0.80 -13.66 8.38
C GLY A 284 -0.02 -13.34 9.64
N LEU A 285 0.38 -12.27 10.33
CA LEU A 285 -0.28 -11.76 11.53
C LEU A 285 -1.62 -11.09 11.18
N THR A 286 -1.61 -10.25 10.15
CA THR A 286 -2.77 -9.47 9.70
C THR A 286 -2.55 -8.93 8.30
N ALA A 287 -3.63 -8.59 7.61
CA ALA A 287 -3.57 -8.06 6.26
C ALA A 287 -4.64 -6.99 6.01
N ALA A 288 -4.35 -6.10 5.07
CA ALA A 288 -5.26 -5.05 4.64
C ALA A 288 -5.31 -4.97 3.11
N VAL A 289 -6.52 -4.83 2.56
CA VAL A 289 -6.71 -4.69 1.11
C VAL A 289 -6.19 -3.33 0.64
N ILE A 290 -5.44 -3.35 -0.45
CA ILE A 290 -4.97 -2.16 -1.16
C ILE A 290 -6.15 -1.60 -1.96
N ALA A 291 -6.68 -0.48 -1.47
CA ALA A 291 -7.75 0.28 -2.10
C ALA A 291 -7.20 1.42 -2.96
N ARG A 292 -8.00 1.87 -3.93
CA ARG A 292 -7.68 3.08 -4.70
C ARG A 292 -7.66 4.28 -3.75
N SER A 293 -6.67 5.14 -3.92
CA SER A 293 -6.63 6.47 -3.33
C SER A 293 -6.72 7.51 -4.43
N ALA A 294 -7.17 8.70 -4.09
CA ALA A 294 -7.22 9.81 -5.03
C ALA A 294 -5.81 10.26 -5.43
N GLY A 295 -5.64 10.53 -6.72
CA GLY A 295 -4.54 11.31 -7.26
C GLY A 295 -4.67 12.81 -6.95
N VAL A 296 -3.63 13.57 -7.28
CA VAL A 296 -3.69 15.03 -7.23
C VAL A 296 -4.80 15.53 -8.16
N GLY A 297 -5.69 16.39 -7.67
CA GLY A 297 -6.77 16.93 -8.48
C GLY A 297 -8.06 16.10 -8.51
N GLU A 298 -8.07 14.92 -7.90
CA GLU A 298 -9.21 14.00 -7.99
C GLU A 298 -10.20 14.11 -6.82
N ASN A 299 -9.84 14.80 -5.72
CA ASN A 299 -10.62 14.75 -4.48
C ASN A 299 -10.73 16.10 -3.73
N TYR A 300 -11.77 16.85 -4.07
CA TYR A 300 -12.14 18.12 -3.41
C TYR A 300 -13.37 17.99 -2.48
N LYS A 301 -13.70 16.77 -2.04
CA LYS A 301 -14.85 16.57 -1.15
C LYS A 301 -14.58 17.25 0.19
N LYS A 302 -15.47 18.17 0.61
CA LYS A 302 -15.38 18.90 1.88
C LYS A 302 -16.24 18.30 3.00
N LEU A 303 -17.33 17.62 2.64
CA LEU A 303 -18.31 17.06 3.57
C LEU A 303 -18.42 15.55 3.39
N CYS A 304 -18.35 14.80 4.48
CA CYS A 304 -18.71 13.39 4.48
C CYS A 304 -20.22 13.23 4.71
N THR A 305 -20.90 12.48 3.84
CA THR A 305 -22.35 12.27 3.91
C THR A 305 -22.75 11.27 5.00
N CYS A 306 -21.82 10.41 5.44
CA CYS A 306 -22.12 9.35 6.41
C CYS A 306 -22.35 9.91 7.83
N ASP A 307 -21.61 10.93 8.21
CA ASP A 307 -21.59 11.50 9.56
C ASP A 307 -21.78 13.02 9.57
N GLY A 308 -21.87 13.67 8.40
CA GLY A 308 -22.04 15.11 8.28
C GLY A 308 -20.84 15.92 8.78
N THR A 309 -19.70 15.27 9.07
CA THR A 309 -18.52 15.97 9.56
C THR A 309 -17.81 16.65 8.40
N THR A 310 -17.33 17.86 8.68
CA THR A 310 -16.42 18.53 7.76
C THR A 310 -15.11 17.75 7.76
N ILE A 311 -14.56 17.47 6.59
CA ILE A 311 -13.50 16.46 6.44
C ILE A 311 -12.22 16.75 7.23
N TRP A 312 -11.95 18.02 7.57
CA TRP A 312 -10.85 18.45 8.44
C TRP A 312 -11.15 18.28 9.94
N GLU A 313 -12.40 18.07 10.33
CA GLU A 313 -12.81 17.82 11.72
C GLU A 313 -12.80 16.34 12.07
N ALA A 314 -12.91 15.48 11.06
CA ALA A 314 -12.69 14.05 11.16
C ALA A 314 -11.24 13.80 11.59
N THR A 315 -11.05 13.74 12.91
CA THR A 315 -9.79 13.34 13.50
C THR A 315 -9.68 11.84 13.26
N SER A 316 -8.57 11.38 12.71
CA SER A 316 -8.18 9.97 12.79
C SER A 316 -7.91 9.67 14.26
N LYS A 317 -8.97 9.51 15.07
CA LYS A 317 -8.86 8.84 16.36
C LYS A 317 -8.64 7.37 16.02
N ILE A 318 -7.38 7.05 15.77
CA ILE A 318 -6.82 5.71 15.92
C ILE A 318 -6.44 5.60 17.39
#